data_AF-A0A929J0D4-F1
#
_entry.id   AF-A0A929J0D4-F1
#
_cell.length_a   1.000
_cell.length_b   1.000
_cell.length_c   1.000
_cell.angle_alpha   90.00
_cell.angle_beta   90.00
_cell.angle_gamma   90.00
#
_symmetry.space_group_name_H-M   'P 1'
#
loop_
_entity.id
_entity.type
_entity.pdbx_description
1 polymer ?
#
loop_
_entity_poly.entity_id
_entity_poly.type
_entity_poly.pdbx_seq_one_letter_code
_entity_poly.pdbx_strand_id
1 'polypeptide(L)'
;MVILIAWLSNQYEIKADWTLNNRHTLSETSKKLLETFVGPINITAYADNDNNLRNSIKDLVERYQQHKSDINLRFVDPFAAPGEVRERDIKINGELIIDYQERSEHVENATEQNITSALQRVARTEERLIVFLEGHGERTINGAADHDLSQWAGLLKSSGFKLQPLNFGQMTAIPANANVLVIPNPRRQLLPAEITLITDYVDNGGSLLWLIDPTVPLQGLETLASKFGLTVQPGMIVDPISRFLGVNNPAIVSVTTTGYNIDHPITNGFEEYLTLFPQSSGLVIEPTENWIEIPLLTSHPQAWSETGSMEGTIEYDKETDITGPLNLAFALIHEDSEPDEGDYEDENGNEIQEEVIEESHPEITEDETGEIQEQRVVIVGDGDFLSNAFLQYGGNVDLGIKMMNWLAEDDIFINVPIKTVVDLNLDLSPRTAIFLGVFFLLFLPITLISIGISI
;
A
#
# COMPACT_ATOMS: atom_id res chain seq x y z
N MET A 1 -33.99 5.58 -40.92
CA MET A 1 -32.73 5.82 -40.18
C MET A 1 -32.97 6.56 -38.87
N VAL A 2 -33.62 7.73 -38.87
CA VAL A 2 -33.92 8.52 -37.64
C VAL A 2 -34.77 7.74 -36.61
N ILE A 3 -35.77 6.98 -37.06
CA ILE A 3 -36.61 6.15 -36.18
C ILE A 3 -35.82 4.97 -35.57
N LEU A 4 -34.84 4.44 -36.31
CA LEU A 4 -33.98 3.35 -35.85
C LEU A 4 -32.94 3.86 -34.84
N ILE A 5 -32.42 5.09 -35.03
CA ILE A 5 -31.54 5.78 -34.07
C ILE A 5 -32.31 6.15 -32.80
N ALA A 6 -33.56 6.62 -32.90
CA ALA A 6 -34.40 6.91 -31.75
C ALA A 6 -34.79 5.65 -30.97
N TRP A 7 -35.03 4.54 -31.67
CA TRP A 7 -35.31 3.24 -31.04
C TRP A 7 -34.06 2.65 -30.38
N LEU A 8 -32.89 2.73 -31.04
CA LEU A 8 -31.61 2.30 -30.48
C LEU A 8 -31.19 3.15 -29.27
N SER A 9 -31.43 4.47 -29.32
CA SER A 9 -31.19 5.40 -28.21
C SER A 9 -32.08 5.15 -26.99
N ASN A 10 -33.23 4.50 -27.18
CA ASN A 10 -34.15 4.16 -26.08
C ASN A 10 -33.92 2.74 -25.53
N GLN A 11 -33.11 1.91 -26.20
CA GLN A 11 -32.65 0.61 -25.70
C GLN A 11 -31.23 0.63 -25.14
N TYR A 12 -30.40 1.59 -25.54
CA TYR A 12 -29.02 1.74 -25.07
C TYR A 12 -28.82 3.15 -24.50
N GLU A 13 -28.95 3.30 -23.18
CA GLU A 13 -28.45 4.50 -22.48
C GLU A 13 -26.92 4.42 -22.39
N ILE A 14 -26.22 4.92 -23.39
CA ILE A 14 -24.77 5.17 -23.26
C ILE A 14 -24.62 6.45 -22.44
N LYS A 15 -24.46 6.30 -21.12
CA LYS A 15 -24.09 7.40 -20.22
C LYS A 15 -22.57 7.55 -20.23
N ALA A 16 -22.06 8.42 -21.10
CA ALA A 16 -20.71 8.92 -20.95
C ALA A 16 -20.71 9.94 -19.80
N ASP A 17 -20.06 9.60 -18.68
CA ASP A 17 -19.95 10.48 -17.51
C ASP A 17 -18.80 11.48 -17.74
N TRP A 18 -19.13 12.74 -17.98
CA TRP A 18 -18.17 13.84 -18.17
C TRP A 18 -17.95 14.63 -16.86
N THR A 19 -18.19 14.00 -15.71
CA THR A 19 -17.89 14.63 -14.41
C THR A 19 -16.49 14.23 -13.93
N LEU A 20 -15.69 15.22 -13.52
CA LEU A 20 -14.32 15.07 -12.99
C LEU A 20 -14.19 14.10 -11.79
N ASN A 21 -15.31 13.60 -11.24
CA ASN A 21 -15.35 12.74 -10.05
C ASN A 21 -15.97 11.35 -10.29
N ASN A 22 -16.21 10.90 -11.55
CA ASN A 22 -16.80 9.58 -11.84
C ASN A 22 -18.05 9.28 -10.97
N ARG A 23 -18.98 10.23 -10.86
CA ARG A 23 -20.07 10.13 -9.87
C ARG A 23 -21.04 8.98 -10.16
N HIS A 24 -21.07 8.46 -11.38
CA HIS A 24 -21.97 7.38 -11.78
C HIS A 24 -21.30 6.04 -12.04
N THR A 25 -19.98 5.93 -11.91
CA THR A 25 -19.23 4.68 -12.15
C THR A 25 -18.45 4.29 -10.89
N LEU A 26 -18.21 2.99 -10.72
CA LEU A 26 -17.26 2.51 -9.73
C LEU A 26 -15.84 2.77 -10.20
N SER A 27 -14.95 3.03 -9.24
CA SER A 27 -13.51 3.02 -9.48
C SER A 27 -13.03 1.63 -9.89
N GLU A 28 -11.92 1.59 -10.63
CA GLU A 28 -11.28 0.32 -11.02
C GLU A 28 -10.86 -0.51 -9.80
N THR A 29 -10.46 0.14 -8.70
CA THR A 29 -10.26 -0.49 -7.38
C THR A 29 -11.46 -1.34 -6.97
N SER A 30 -12.64 -0.71 -6.90
CA SER A 30 -13.86 -1.36 -6.44
C SER A 30 -14.24 -2.51 -7.36
N LYS A 31 -14.04 -2.35 -8.68
CA LYS A 31 -14.32 -3.42 -9.66
C LYS A 31 -13.42 -4.63 -9.46
N LYS A 32 -12.10 -4.43 -9.41
CA LYS A 32 -11.13 -5.51 -9.17
C LYS A 32 -11.37 -6.23 -7.87
N LEU A 33 -11.71 -5.49 -6.81
CA LEU A 33 -12.08 -6.09 -5.53
C LEU A 33 -13.30 -7.00 -5.65
N LEU A 34 -14.35 -6.58 -6.37
CA LEU A 34 -15.55 -7.42 -6.54
C LEU A 34 -15.28 -8.74 -7.27
N GLU A 35 -14.26 -8.78 -8.13
CA GLU A 35 -13.85 -9.99 -8.86
C GLU A 35 -13.26 -11.06 -7.92
N THR A 36 -12.79 -10.69 -6.73
CA THR A 36 -12.22 -11.64 -5.76
C THR A 36 -13.27 -12.39 -4.94
N PHE A 37 -14.52 -11.89 -4.90
CA PHE A 37 -15.57 -12.47 -4.07
C PHE A 37 -16.25 -13.67 -4.72
N VAL A 38 -16.08 -14.84 -4.11
CA VAL A 38 -16.82 -16.06 -4.46
C VAL A 38 -18.10 -16.15 -3.61
N GLY A 39 -19.25 -15.90 -4.23
CA GLY A 39 -20.57 -15.98 -3.57
C GLY A 39 -21.21 -14.64 -3.21
N PRO A 40 -22.42 -14.67 -2.61
CA PRO A 40 -23.26 -13.49 -2.44
C PRO A 40 -22.79 -12.59 -1.29
N ILE A 41 -22.99 -11.28 -1.45
CA ILE A 41 -22.70 -10.27 -0.43
C ILE A 41 -24.03 -9.67 0.01
N ASN A 42 -24.28 -9.60 1.33
CA ASN A 42 -25.52 -9.03 1.85
C ASN A 42 -25.24 -7.69 2.53
N ILE A 43 -25.89 -6.64 2.07
CA ILE A 43 -25.81 -5.29 2.61
C ILE A 43 -27.15 -4.97 3.28
N THR A 44 -27.13 -4.75 4.59
CA THR A 44 -28.30 -4.27 5.35
C THR A 44 -28.09 -2.80 5.71
N ALA A 45 -28.95 -1.92 5.18
CA ALA A 45 -28.95 -0.49 5.46
C ALA A 45 -29.96 -0.15 6.56
N TYR A 46 -29.48 0.30 7.72
CA TYR A 46 -30.29 0.75 8.85
C TYR A 46 -30.64 2.22 8.69
N ALA A 47 -31.67 2.49 7.89
CA ALA A 47 -32.11 3.84 7.56
C ALA A 47 -33.60 4.00 7.82
N ASP A 48 -33.98 5.10 8.46
CA ASP A 48 -35.37 5.56 8.57
C ASP A 48 -36.04 5.72 7.20
N ASN A 49 -37.34 6.01 7.19
CA ASN A 49 -38.11 6.15 5.94
C ASN A 49 -37.81 7.46 5.18
N ASP A 50 -36.67 8.12 5.43
CA ASP A 50 -36.21 9.21 4.58
C ASP A 50 -35.83 8.69 3.19
N ASN A 51 -36.63 9.09 2.19
CA ASN A 51 -36.41 8.70 0.81
C ASN A 51 -35.08 9.20 0.25
N ASN A 52 -34.53 10.33 0.73
CA ASN A 52 -33.29 10.87 0.19
C ASN A 52 -32.09 9.98 0.55
N LEU A 53 -31.97 9.61 1.83
CA LEU A 53 -30.91 8.75 2.32
C LEU A 53 -31.00 7.35 1.70
N ARG A 54 -32.19 6.75 1.69
CA ARG A 54 -32.41 5.43 1.08
C ARG A 54 -32.10 5.42 -0.41
N ASN A 55 -32.51 6.45 -1.15
CA ASN A 55 -32.18 6.56 -2.57
C ASN A 55 -30.68 6.73 -2.79
N SER A 56 -30.00 7.56 -1.99
CA SER A 56 -28.55 7.73 -2.09
C SER A 56 -27.78 6.43 -1.86
N ILE A 57 -28.18 5.64 -0.85
CA ILE A 57 -27.59 4.32 -0.58
C ILE A 57 -27.89 3.35 -1.73
N LYS A 58 -29.14 3.32 -2.20
CA LYS A 58 -29.56 2.48 -3.30
C LYS A 58 -28.76 2.77 -4.57
N ASP A 59 -28.67 4.03 -4.98
CA ASP A 59 -27.91 4.45 -6.16
C ASP A 59 -26.42 4.11 -6.04
N LEU A 60 -25.86 4.17 -4.83
CA LEU A 60 -24.49 3.74 -4.57
C LEU A 60 -24.32 2.22 -4.73
N VAL A 61 -25.16 1.42 -4.07
CA VAL A 61 -25.07 -0.05 -4.11
C VAL A 61 -25.43 -0.61 -5.50
N GLU A 62 -26.34 0.02 -6.23
CA GLU A 62 -26.68 -0.36 -7.61
C GLU A 62 -25.44 -0.33 -8.53
N ARG A 63 -24.49 0.58 -8.29
CA ARG A 63 -23.21 0.61 -9.05
C ARG A 63 -22.34 -0.61 -8.79
N TYR A 64 -22.36 -1.18 -7.58
CA TYR A 64 -21.72 -2.45 -7.26
C TYR A 64 -22.49 -3.62 -7.89
N GLN A 65 -23.82 -3.62 -7.80
CA GLN A 65 -24.68 -4.65 -8.40
C GLN A 65 -24.52 -4.77 -9.92
N GLN A 66 -24.18 -3.67 -10.61
CA GLN A 66 -23.88 -3.68 -12.05
C GLN A 66 -22.65 -4.53 -12.41
N HIS A 67 -21.69 -4.68 -11.49
CA HIS A 67 -20.48 -5.48 -11.70
C HIS A 67 -20.60 -6.87 -11.07
N LYS A 68 -21.28 -6.98 -9.93
CA LYS A 68 -21.51 -8.23 -9.21
C LYS A 68 -22.99 -8.36 -8.84
N SER A 69 -23.73 -9.18 -9.58
CA SER A 69 -25.20 -9.25 -9.52
C SER A 69 -25.75 -9.95 -8.26
N ASP A 70 -24.91 -10.69 -7.53
CA ASP A 70 -25.24 -11.40 -6.28
C ASP A 70 -24.99 -10.56 -5.02
N ILE A 71 -25.00 -9.23 -5.14
CA ILE A 71 -25.06 -8.29 -4.01
C ILE A 71 -26.52 -8.00 -3.66
N ASN A 72 -26.93 -8.31 -2.44
CA ASN A 72 -28.29 -8.11 -1.95
C ASN A 72 -28.36 -6.87 -1.04
N LEU A 73 -29.24 -5.92 -1.34
CA LEU A 73 -29.51 -4.76 -0.48
C LEU A 73 -30.87 -4.89 0.21
N ARG A 74 -30.89 -4.77 1.54
CA ARG A 74 -32.11 -4.68 2.35
C ARG A 74 -32.11 -3.43 3.21
N PHE A 75 -33.24 -2.72 3.29
CA PHE A 75 -33.43 -1.61 4.21
C PHE A 75 -34.16 -2.06 5.48
N VAL A 76 -33.69 -1.60 6.63
CA VAL A 76 -34.30 -1.79 7.94
C VAL A 76 -34.52 -0.42 8.56
N ASP A 77 -35.74 -0.15 8.99
CA ASP A 77 -36.04 1.03 9.80
C ASP A 77 -35.59 0.77 11.26
N PRO A 78 -34.61 1.52 11.79
CA PRO A 78 -34.09 1.30 13.15
C PRO A 78 -35.16 1.43 14.23
N PHE A 79 -36.21 2.22 13.99
CA PHE A 79 -37.32 2.41 14.94
C PHE A 79 -38.30 1.23 14.91
N ALA A 80 -38.42 0.54 13.77
CA ALA A 80 -39.30 -0.61 13.61
C ALA A 80 -38.66 -1.91 14.11
N ALA A 81 -37.32 -2.01 14.12
CA ALA A 81 -36.56 -3.20 14.50
C ALA A 81 -35.52 -2.95 15.62
N PRO A 82 -35.94 -2.47 16.81
CA PRO A 82 -35.01 -2.12 17.89
C PRO A 82 -34.24 -3.32 18.50
N GLY A 83 -34.72 -4.55 18.28
CA GLY A 83 -34.00 -5.77 18.67
C GLY A 83 -32.76 -6.00 17.83
N GLU A 84 -32.91 -5.93 16.50
CA GLU A 84 -31.84 -6.10 15.51
C GLU A 84 -30.77 -5.02 15.67
N VAL A 85 -31.18 -3.76 15.90
CA VAL A 85 -30.28 -2.62 16.18
C VAL A 85 -29.37 -2.88 17.39
N ARG A 86 -29.88 -3.48 18.46
CA ARG A 86 -29.09 -3.78 19.66
C ARG A 86 -28.18 -4.99 19.47
N GLU A 87 -28.68 -6.01 18.77
CA GLU A 87 -27.91 -7.23 18.49
C GLU A 87 -26.73 -6.95 17.58
N ARG A 88 -26.94 -6.11 16.56
CA ARG A 88 -25.95 -5.73 15.57
C ARG A 88 -25.21 -4.43 15.92
N ASP A 89 -25.24 -3.95 17.17
CA ASP A 89 -24.57 -2.74 17.67
C ASP A 89 -24.64 -1.51 16.73
N ILE A 90 -25.83 -1.23 16.17
CA ILE A 90 -26.04 -0.12 15.24
C ILE A 90 -26.10 1.20 16.02
N LYS A 91 -25.28 2.17 15.61
CA LYS A 91 -25.03 3.42 16.35
C LYS A 91 -25.70 4.61 15.70
N ILE A 92 -25.78 4.64 14.37
CA ILE A 92 -26.27 5.81 13.64
C ILE A 92 -27.30 5.47 12.56
N ASN A 93 -28.14 6.45 12.22
CA ASN A 93 -29.07 6.33 11.10
C ASN A 93 -28.30 6.42 9.77
N GLY A 94 -28.55 5.48 8.87
CA GLY A 94 -27.84 5.34 7.60
C GLY A 94 -26.65 4.38 7.63
N GLU A 95 -26.38 3.75 8.78
CA GLU A 95 -25.32 2.75 8.91
C GLU A 95 -25.61 1.50 8.08
N LEU A 96 -24.59 0.96 7.43
CA LEU A 96 -24.67 -0.29 6.67
C LEU A 96 -23.94 -1.39 7.41
N ILE A 97 -24.49 -2.60 7.37
CA ILE A 97 -23.78 -3.83 7.69
C ILE A 97 -23.55 -4.60 6.41
N ILE A 98 -22.30 -4.92 6.12
CA ILE A 98 -21.90 -5.76 5.00
C ILE A 98 -21.55 -7.13 5.55
N ASP A 99 -22.37 -8.13 5.22
CA ASP A 99 -22.17 -9.53 5.58
C ASP A 99 -21.61 -10.30 4.36
N TYR A 100 -20.49 -10.99 4.54
CA TYR A 100 -19.93 -11.94 3.59
C TYR A 100 -19.42 -13.17 4.33
N GLN A 101 -19.95 -14.35 3.96
CA GLN A 101 -19.72 -15.60 4.69
C GLN A 101 -20.05 -15.45 6.20
N GLU A 102 -19.10 -15.72 7.09
CA GLU A 102 -19.26 -15.59 8.55
C GLU A 102 -18.81 -14.21 9.10
N ARG A 103 -18.38 -13.30 8.22
CA ARG A 103 -17.82 -11.99 8.60
C ARG A 103 -18.81 -10.87 8.33
N SER A 104 -18.77 -9.87 9.19
CA SER A 104 -19.62 -8.68 9.12
C SER A 104 -18.78 -7.42 9.36
N GLU A 105 -19.01 -6.39 8.57
CA GLU A 105 -18.37 -5.08 8.73
C GLU A 105 -19.38 -3.96 8.78
N HIS A 106 -19.12 -3.00 9.66
CA HIS A 106 -19.93 -1.79 9.81
C HIS A 106 -19.42 -0.67 8.92
N VAL A 107 -20.34 0.06 8.31
CA VAL A 107 -20.06 1.25 7.53
C VAL A 107 -20.97 2.38 7.99
N GLU A 108 -20.42 3.30 8.76
CA GLU A 108 -21.15 4.46 9.29
C GLU A 108 -21.65 5.39 8.18
N ASN A 109 -20.78 5.72 7.21
CA ASN A 109 -21.12 6.64 6.12
C ASN A 109 -21.08 5.90 4.77
N ALA A 110 -22.23 5.82 4.11
CA ALA A 110 -22.40 5.19 2.81
C ALA A 110 -21.71 5.98 1.68
N THR A 111 -20.39 5.79 1.55
CA THR A 111 -19.57 6.30 0.46
C THR A 111 -18.94 5.13 -0.29
N GLU A 112 -18.52 5.35 -1.54
CA GLU A 112 -17.81 4.30 -2.29
C GLU A 112 -16.56 3.84 -1.52
N GLN A 113 -15.75 4.78 -1.03
CA GLN A 113 -14.54 4.48 -0.28
C GLN A 113 -14.81 3.59 0.94
N ASN A 114 -15.79 3.93 1.78
CA ASN A 114 -16.05 3.18 3.00
C ASN A 114 -16.64 1.79 2.72
N ILE A 115 -17.50 1.67 1.70
CA ILE A 115 -18.03 0.37 1.28
C ILE A 115 -16.90 -0.50 0.72
N THR A 116 -16.05 0.03 -0.16
CA THR A 116 -14.92 -0.70 -0.72
C THR A 116 -13.94 -1.13 0.38
N SER A 117 -13.61 -0.27 1.33
CA SER A 117 -12.77 -0.65 2.48
C SER A 117 -13.41 -1.72 3.36
N ALA A 118 -14.71 -1.63 3.64
CA ALA A 118 -15.41 -2.68 4.39
C ALA A 118 -15.46 -4.00 3.62
N LEU A 119 -15.65 -3.96 2.30
CA LEU A 119 -15.54 -5.13 1.42
C LEU A 119 -14.13 -5.75 1.51
N GLN A 120 -13.06 -4.94 1.46
CA GLN A 120 -11.70 -5.47 1.66
C GLN A 120 -11.56 -6.19 3.01
N ARG A 121 -12.12 -5.63 4.09
CA ARG A 121 -12.03 -6.24 5.43
C ARG A 121 -12.83 -7.52 5.59
N VAL A 122 -14.04 -7.62 5.01
CA VAL A 122 -14.81 -8.88 5.03
C VAL A 122 -14.24 -9.94 4.08
N ALA A 123 -13.52 -9.53 3.03
CA ALA A 123 -12.90 -10.45 2.09
C ALA A 123 -11.67 -11.15 2.67
N ARG A 124 -10.96 -10.52 3.63
CA ARG A 124 -9.83 -11.15 4.32
C ARG A 124 -10.30 -12.27 5.23
N THR A 125 -9.81 -13.48 4.99
CA THR A 125 -10.11 -14.68 5.77
C THR A 125 -9.51 -14.61 7.18
N GLU A 126 -8.37 -13.93 7.33
CA GLU A 126 -7.61 -13.85 8.58
C GLU A 126 -7.26 -12.42 8.98
N GLU A 127 -7.04 -12.22 10.27
CA GLU A 127 -6.50 -10.96 10.77
C GLU A 127 -5.00 -10.89 10.49
N ARG A 128 -4.58 -9.98 9.62
CA ARG A 128 -3.15 -9.75 9.36
C ARG A 128 -2.59 -8.73 10.37
N LEU A 129 -1.71 -9.19 11.27
CA LEU A 129 -1.05 -8.37 12.29
C LEU A 129 0.28 -7.82 11.78
N ILE A 130 0.38 -6.49 11.72
CA ILE A 130 1.59 -5.76 11.37
C ILE A 130 2.16 -5.12 12.63
N VAL A 131 3.41 -5.42 12.92
CA VAL A 131 4.10 -4.97 14.14
C VAL A 131 5.09 -3.87 13.78
N PHE A 132 5.07 -2.76 14.51
CA PHE A 132 5.92 -1.60 14.24
C PHE A 132 6.93 -1.40 15.36
N LEU A 133 8.23 -1.49 15.06
CA LEU A 133 9.26 -1.20 16.04
C LEU A 133 9.16 0.25 16.54
N GLU A 134 9.18 0.43 17.86
CA GLU A 134 9.20 1.72 18.55
C GLU A 134 10.13 1.67 19.78
N GLY A 135 10.64 2.83 20.19
CA GLY A 135 11.40 2.99 21.43
C GLY A 135 12.79 3.59 21.23
N HIS A 136 13.26 3.71 19.99
CA HIS A 136 14.56 4.21 19.58
C HIS A 136 14.47 5.48 18.72
N GLY A 137 13.29 6.11 18.64
CA GLY A 137 13.07 7.35 17.89
C GLY A 137 12.68 7.13 16.43
N GLU A 138 12.16 5.95 16.14
CA GLU A 138 11.53 5.56 14.88
C GLU A 138 10.34 6.47 14.55
N ARG A 139 9.91 6.43 13.28
CA ARG A 139 8.66 7.08 12.87
C ARG A 139 7.48 6.32 13.45
N THR A 140 6.57 7.03 14.11
CA THR A 140 5.52 6.38 14.90
C THR A 140 4.21 6.29 14.13
N ILE A 141 3.41 5.25 14.38
CA ILE A 141 2.09 5.08 13.74
C ILE A 141 0.97 5.86 14.42
N ASN A 142 1.26 6.51 15.56
CA ASN A 142 0.30 7.29 16.33
C ASN A 142 0.66 8.79 16.42
N GLY A 143 1.84 9.17 15.93
CA GLY A 143 2.32 10.55 15.97
C GLY A 143 1.79 11.39 14.81
N ALA A 144 1.57 12.67 15.08
CA ALA A 144 1.00 13.62 14.11
C ALA A 144 2.06 14.48 13.40
N ALA A 145 3.36 14.25 13.64
CA ALA A 145 4.41 15.03 12.99
C ALA A 145 4.53 14.66 11.51
N ASP A 146 5.10 15.55 10.71
CA ASP A 146 5.27 15.36 9.27
C ASP A 146 6.07 14.09 8.92
N HIS A 147 7.01 13.68 9.77
CA HIS A 147 7.81 12.47 9.60
C HIS A 147 7.14 11.20 10.17
N ASP A 148 6.02 11.31 10.88
CA ASP A 148 5.32 10.14 11.45
C ASP A 148 4.49 9.41 10.38
N LEU A 149 3.99 8.21 10.73
CA LEU A 149 3.29 7.29 9.84
C LEU A 149 1.77 7.21 10.10
N SER A 150 1.20 8.10 10.91
CA SER A 150 -0.20 7.98 11.35
C SER A 150 -1.23 7.93 10.23
N GLN A 151 -1.00 8.65 9.13
CA GLN A 151 -1.91 8.63 7.99
C GLN A 151 -1.83 7.28 7.26
N TRP A 152 -0.62 6.75 7.06
CA TRP A 152 -0.43 5.43 6.44
C TRP A 152 -1.01 4.32 7.33
N ALA A 153 -0.80 4.41 8.64
CA ALA A 153 -1.41 3.53 9.62
C ALA A 153 -2.95 3.54 9.55
N GLY A 154 -3.55 4.71 9.33
CA GLY A 154 -4.99 4.84 9.10
C GLY A 154 -5.46 4.11 7.83
N LEU A 155 -4.68 4.21 6.74
CA LEU A 155 -4.97 3.50 5.50
C LEU A 155 -4.84 1.98 5.67
N LEU A 156 -3.75 1.50 6.29
CA LEU A 156 -3.57 0.08 6.58
C LEU A 156 -4.72 -0.50 7.42
N LYS A 157 -5.14 0.20 8.48
CA LYS A 157 -6.31 -0.19 9.28
C LYS A 157 -7.59 -0.24 8.43
N SER A 158 -7.77 0.75 7.55
CA SER A 158 -8.93 0.81 6.65
C SER A 158 -8.93 -0.37 5.66
N SER A 159 -7.76 -0.84 5.25
CA SER A 159 -7.54 -2.02 4.41
C SER A 159 -7.67 -3.36 5.12
N GLY A 160 -7.84 -3.36 6.45
CA GLY A 160 -8.07 -4.57 7.26
C GLY A 160 -6.89 -5.08 8.06
N PHE A 161 -5.76 -4.37 8.08
CA PHE A 161 -4.62 -4.74 8.90
C PHE A 161 -4.83 -4.35 10.36
N LYS A 162 -4.41 -5.22 11.29
CA LYS A 162 -4.21 -4.87 12.69
C LYS A 162 -2.80 -4.35 12.87
N LEU A 163 -2.66 -3.20 13.52
CA LEU A 163 -1.35 -2.59 13.75
C LEU A 163 -1.03 -2.59 15.25
N GLN A 164 0.17 -3.02 15.59
CA GLN A 164 0.65 -3.04 16.97
C GLN A 164 2.04 -2.41 17.09
N PRO A 165 2.19 -1.35 17.89
CA PRO A 165 3.51 -0.87 18.30
C PRO A 165 4.25 -1.92 19.12
N LEU A 166 5.54 -2.08 18.87
CA LEU A 166 6.45 -2.98 19.58
C LEU A 166 7.57 -2.17 20.21
N ASN A 167 7.54 -2.09 21.54
CA ASN A 167 8.63 -1.54 22.32
C ASN A 167 9.22 -2.66 23.19
N PHE A 168 10.49 -3.01 22.94
CA PHE A 168 11.15 -4.11 23.65
C PHE A 168 11.38 -3.84 25.15
N GLY A 169 11.27 -2.58 25.60
CA GLY A 169 11.22 -2.24 27.01
C GLY A 169 9.91 -2.63 27.71
N GLN A 170 8.86 -2.93 26.94
CA GLN A 170 7.53 -3.33 27.42
C GLN A 170 7.18 -4.77 27.04
N MET A 171 7.67 -5.24 25.89
CA MET A 171 7.43 -6.58 25.36
C MET A 171 8.76 -7.32 25.21
N THR A 172 8.83 -8.58 25.61
CA THR A 172 10.10 -9.34 25.58
C THR A 172 10.30 -10.14 24.29
N ALA A 173 9.35 -10.11 23.36
CA ALA A 173 9.40 -10.82 22.10
C ALA A 173 8.47 -10.15 21.07
N ILE A 174 8.73 -10.44 19.79
CA ILE A 174 7.79 -10.16 18.71
C ILE A 174 6.63 -11.18 18.82
N PRO A 175 5.35 -10.76 18.70
CA PRO A 175 4.22 -11.70 18.73
C PRO A 175 4.38 -12.80 17.68
N ALA A 176 4.14 -14.05 18.07
CA ALA A 176 4.27 -15.21 17.17
C ALA A 176 3.30 -15.16 15.97
N ASN A 177 2.17 -14.46 16.11
CA ASN A 177 1.19 -14.26 15.06
C ASN A 177 1.42 -12.97 14.24
N ALA A 178 2.61 -12.34 14.35
CA ALA A 178 2.96 -11.20 13.52
C ALA A 178 3.20 -11.67 12.09
N ASN A 179 2.47 -11.11 11.13
CA ASN A 179 2.69 -11.40 9.71
C ASN A 179 3.85 -10.57 9.15
N VAL A 180 4.01 -9.33 9.62
CA VAL A 180 5.08 -8.44 9.15
C VAL A 180 5.62 -7.62 10.30
N LEU A 181 6.95 -7.56 10.41
CA LEU A 181 7.65 -6.56 11.22
C LEU A 181 8.01 -5.36 10.34
N VAL A 182 7.74 -4.16 10.82
CA VAL A 182 8.18 -2.90 10.21
C VAL A 182 9.25 -2.28 11.10
N ILE A 183 10.39 -1.93 10.50
CA ILE A 183 11.49 -1.19 11.12
C ILE A 183 11.54 0.21 10.48
N PRO A 184 10.83 1.21 11.03
CA PRO A 184 10.72 2.53 10.42
C PRO A 184 11.84 3.46 10.87
N ASN A 185 13.08 3.10 10.52
CA ASN A 185 14.31 3.88 10.71
C ASN A 185 14.58 4.32 12.18
N PRO A 186 15.12 3.42 13.02
CA PRO A 186 15.61 3.76 14.36
C PRO A 186 16.61 4.93 14.33
N ARG A 187 16.46 5.87 15.28
CA ARG A 187 17.36 7.04 15.42
C ARG A 187 18.37 6.89 16.55
N ARG A 188 18.25 5.83 17.35
CA ARG A 188 19.13 5.46 18.45
C ARG A 188 19.48 3.99 18.36
N GLN A 189 20.67 3.66 18.86
CA GLN A 189 21.18 2.30 18.82
C GLN A 189 20.28 1.35 19.60
N LEU A 190 19.93 0.22 18.97
CA LEU A 190 19.24 -0.88 19.62
C LEU A 190 20.19 -1.64 20.55
N LEU A 191 19.62 -2.26 21.58
CA LEU A 191 20.39 -3.13 22.47
C LEU A 191 20.72 -4.46 21.77
N PRO A 192 21.86 -5.10 22.08
CA PRO A 192 22.24 -6.39 21.50
C PRO A 192 21.15 -7.46 21.60
N ALA A 193 20.43 -7.54 22.72
CA ALA A 193 19.33 -8.49 22.89
C ALA A 193 18.14 -8.21 21.96
N GLU A 194 17.86 -6.94 21.66
CA GLU A 194 16.78 -6.55 20.74
C GLU A 194 17.16 -6.87 19.30
N ILE A 195 18.43 -6.65 18.93
CA ILE A 195 18.97 -7.02 17.62
C ILE A 195 18.84 -8.54 17.44
N THR A 196 19.21 -9.34 18.45
CA THR A 196 19.00 -10.80 18.42
C THR A 196 17.53 -11.16 18.23
N LEU A 197 16.59 -10.54 18.94
CA LEU A 197 15.16 -10.81 18.74
C LEU A 197 14.67 -10.51 17.31
N ILE A 198 15.18 -9.45 16.68
CA ILE A 198 14.85 -9.11 15.29
C ILE A 198 15.49 -10.11 14.32
N THR A 199 16.76 -10.47 14.53
CA THR A 199 17.45 -11.45 13.69
C THR A 199 16.80 -12.82 13.81
N ASP A 200 16.48 -13.28 15.02
CA ASP A 200 15.78 -14.54 15.26
C ASP A 200 14.40 -14.55 14.59
N TYR A 201 13.66 -13.43 14.59
CA TYR A 201 12.38 -13.34 13.88
C TYR A 201 12.55 -13.55 12.36
N VAL A 202 13.58 -12.96 11.75
CA VAL A 202 13.89 -13.19 10.34
C VAL A 202 14.38 -14.62 10.11
N ASP A 203 15.18 -15.19 11.01
CA ASP A 203 15.66 -16.57 10.88
C ASP A 203 14.54 -17.61 10.96
N ASN A 204 13.43 -17.27 11.63
CA ASN A 204 12.23 -18.11 11.72
C ASN A 204 11.19 -17.80 10.64
N GLY A 205 11.60 -17.27 9.48
CA GLY A 205 10.70 -17.07 8.34
C GLY A 205 9.85 -15.78 8.39
N GLY A 206 10.09 -14.90 9.37
CA GLY A 206 9.30 -13.68 9.53
C GLY A 206 9.49 -12.67 8.38
N SER A 207 8.39 -12.13 7.86
CA SER A 207 8.42 -11.09 6.82
C SER A 207 8.74 -9.71 7.39
N LEU A 208 9.48 -8.90 6.63
CA LEU A 208 10.08 -7.64 7.11
C LEU A 208 9.92 -6.50 6.10
N LEU A 209 9.47 -5.34 6.56
CA LEU A 209 9.66 -4.05 5.89
C LEU A 209 10.70 -3.23 6.63
N TRP A 210 11.84 -2.97 5.98
CA TRP A 210 12.92 -2.18 6.56
C TRP A 210 13.12 -0.86 5.82
N LEU A 211 12.90 0.24 6.53
CA LEU A 211 13.07 1.59 6.02
C LEU A 211 14.36 2.22 6.58
N ILE A 212 15.23 2.69 5.69
CA ILE A 212 16.55 3.23 6.00
C ILE A 212 16.64 4.70 5.57
N ASP A 213 17.44 5.49 6.26
CA ASP A 213 17.70 6.90 5.93
C ASP A 213 19.22 7.13 5.82
N PRO A 214 19.74 7.73 4.73
CA PRO A 214 21.18 7.95 4.51
C PRO A 214 21.84 8.79 5.59
N THR A 215 21.04 9.59 6.32
CA THR A 215 21.55 10.49 7.35
C THR A 215 21.80 9.81 8.69
N VAL A 216 21.46 8.52 8.82
CA VAL A 216 21.50 7.76 10.07
C VAL A 216 22.23 6.43 9.87
N PRO A 217 23.18 6.07 10.74
CA PRO A 217 23.73 4.71 10.77
C PRO A 217 22.63 3.66 11.02
N LEU A 218 22.88 2.38 10.71
CA LEU A 218 21.89 1.31 10.91
C LEU A 218 21.54 1.00 12.37
N GLN A 219 22.10 1.74 13.33
CA GLN A 219 21.76 1.69 14.76
C GLN A 219 21.88 0.30 15.39
N GLY A 220 22.84 -0.52 14.97
CA GLY A 220 23.03 -1.88 15.47
C GLY A 220 22.45 -2.96 14.56
N LEU A 221 21.71 -2.58 13.51
CA LEU A 221 21.16 -3.52 12.53
C LEU A 221 22.18 -3.92 11.44
N GLU A 222 23.48 -3.65 11.63
CA GLU A 222 24.54 -4.10 10.70
C GLU A 222 24.61 -5.63 10.60
N THR A 223 24.31 -6.35 11.70
CA THR A 223 24.20 -7.81 11.69
C THR A 223 23.04 -8.27 10.81
N LEU A 224 21.89 -7.61 10.88
CA LEU A 224 20.74 -7.89 10.02
C LEU A 224 21.05 -7.56 8.55
N ALA A 225 21.70 -6.42 8.29
CA ALA A 225 22.14 -6.07 6.93
C ALA A 225 23.07 -7.14 6.34
N SER A 226 23.99 -7.67 7.14
CA SER A 226 24.93 -8.69 6.69
C SER A 226 24.24 -9.98 6.25
N LYS A 227 23.14 -10.39 6.90
CA LYS A 227 22.34 -11.56 6.51
C LYS A 227 21.74 -11.42 5.11
N PHE A 228 21.25 -10.23 4.78
CA PHE A 228 20.75 -9.96 3.43
C PHE A 228 21.86 -9.63 2.42
N GLY A 229 23.12 -9.49 2.85
CA GLY A 229 24.17 -8.94 2.00
C GLY A 229 23.95 -7.48 1.62
N LEU A 230 23.20 -6.74 2.45
CA LEU A 230 22.83 -5.36 2.23
C LEU A 230 24.02 -4.43 2.51
N THR A 231 24.35 -3.63 1.52
CA THR A 231 25.23 -2.47 1.63
C THR A 231 24.46 -1.20 1.31
N VAL A 232 24.35 -0.29 2.28
CA VAL A 232 23.87 1.08 2.05
C VAL A 232 25.02 1.89 1.48
N GLN A 233 24.86 2.37 0.25
CA GLN A 233 25.88 3.17 -0.41
C GLN A 233 26.04 4.52 0.31
N PRO A 234 27.28 5.05 0.39
CA PRO A 234 27.52 6.33 1.02
C PRO A 234 26.87 7.46 0.23
N GLY A 235 26.48 8.51 0.95
CA GLY A 235 25.87 9.70 0.38
C GLY A 235 24.36 9.62 0.28
N MET A 236 23.78 10.60 -0.39
CA MET A 236 22.34 10.71 -0.62
C MET A 236 22.10 10.93 -2.11
N ILE A 237 21.08 10.27 -2.64
CA ILE A 237 20.76 10.33 -4.06
C ILE A 237 20.26 11.73 -4.43
N VAL A 238 20.89 12.31 -5.45
CA VAL A 238 20.48 13.56 -6.09
C VAL A 238 20.02 13.23 -7.49
N ASP A 239 18.78 13.59 -7.81
CA ASP A 239 18.21 13.42 -9.13
C ASP A 239 17.90 14.77 -9.79
N PRO A 240 18.69 15.21 -10.79
CA PRO A 240 18.46 16.47 -11.47
C PRO A 240 17.17 16.44 -12.31
N ILE A 241 16.66 15.26 -12.67
CA ILE A 241 15.45 15.11 -13.49
C ILE A 241 14.19 15.48 -12.70
N SER A 242 14.18 15.30 -11.38
CA SER A 242 13.07 15.66 -10.50
C SER A 242 12.58 17.10 -10.70
N ARG A 243 13.49 18.04 -11.01
CA ARG A 243 13.13 19.45 -11.28
C ARG A 243 12.24 19.63 -12.50
N PHE A 244 12.41 18.81 -13.54
CA PHE A 244 11.56 18.84 -14.73
C PHE A 244 10.16 18.28 -14.47
N LEU A 245 10.00 17.50 -13.40
CA LEU A 245 8.73 16.95 -12.94
C LEU A 245 8.02 17.87 -11.92
N GLY A 246 8.53 19.07 -11.68
CA GLY A 246 7.96 20.04 -10.74
C GLY A 246 8.43 19.88 -9.29
N VAL A 247 9.40 18.99 -9.03
CA VAL A 247 9.97 18.76 -7.70
C VAL A 247 11.20 19.67 -7.54
N ASN A 248 11.06 20.73 -6.74
CA ASN A 248 12.06 21.79 -6.66
C ASN A 248 13.32 21.44 -5.85
N ASN A 249 13.32 20.33 -5.11
CA ASN A 249 14.46 19.85 -4.34
C ASN A 249 15.05 18.61 -5.04
N PRO A 250 16.30 18.66 -5.54
CA PRO A 250 16.91 17.53 -6.24
C PRO A 250 17.28 16.36 -5.31
N ALA A 251 17.26 16.56 -3.99
CA ALA A 251 17.37 15.47 -3.00
C ALA A 251 16.05 14.70 -2.80
N ILE A 252 15.00 15.04 -3.56
CA ILE A 252 13.78 14.23 -3.66
C ILE A 252 13.85 13.48 -4.99
N VAL A 253 14.11 12.18 -4.91
CA VAL A 253 14.19 11.31 -6.09
C VAL A 253 12.78 11.02 -6.59
N SER A 254 12.59 11.17 -7.89
CA SER A 254 11.32 10.90 -8.56
C SER A 254 11.42 9.59 -9.32
N VAL A 255 10.72 8.55 -8.87
CA VAL A 255 10.65 7.29 -9.62
C VAL A 255 9.43 7.34 -10.54
N THR A 256 9.66 7.00 -11.81
CA THR A 256 8.66 6.99 -12.89
C THR A 256 8.73 5.66 -13.62
N THR A 257 7.94 5.48 -14.68
CA THR A 257 7.85 4.23 -15.48
C THR A 257 9.18 3.50 -15.72
N THR A 258 10.28 4.21 -15.98
CA THR A 258 11.59 3.57 -16.27
C THR A 258 12.35 3.09 -15.05
N GLY A 259 11.93 3.49 -13.85
CA GLY A 259 12.56 3.14 -12.58
C GLY A 259 11.78 2.10 -11.77
N TYR A 260 10.61 1.66 -12.23
CA TYR A 260 9.86 0.57 -11.61
C TYR A 260 10.18 -0.76 -12.27
N ASN A 261 10.32 -1.82 -11.48
CA ASN A 261 10.29 -3.19 -11.99
C ASN A 261 8.84 -3.65 -12.19
N ILE A 262 8.29 -3.44 -13.39
CA ILE A 262 6.86 -3.68 -13.67
C ILE A 262 6.43 -5.15 -13.60
N ASP A 263 7.39 -6.08 -13.68
CA ASP A 263 7.15 -7.52 -13.61
C ASP A 263 6.88 -7.97 -12.16
N HIS A 264 7.31 -7.17 -11.16
CA HIS A 264 7.10 -7.49 -9.76
C HIS A 264 5.68 -7.09 -9.28
N PRO A 265 4.96 -7.92 -8.49
CA PRO A 265 3.60 -7.61 -8.04
C PRO A 265 3.45 -6.25 -7.34
N ILE A 266 4.43 -5.86 -6.50
CA ILE A 266 4.43 -4.55 -5.80
C ILE A 266 4.36 -3.37 -6.78
N THR A 267 5.06 -3.44 -7.90
CA THR A 267 5.24 -2.34 -8.86
C THR A 267 4.51 -2.57 -10.18
N ASN A 268 3.76 -3.65 -10.31
CA ASN A 268 2.88 -3.89 -11.44
C ASN A 268 1.80 -2.79 -11.52
N GLY A 269 1.58 -2.21 -12.71
CA GLY A 269 0.62 -1.12 -12.89
C GLY A 269 1.15 0.28 -12.55
N PHE A 270 2.45 0.46 -12.31
CA PHE A 270 3.08 1.75 -11.97
C PHE A 270 3.49 2.59 -13.19
N GLU A 271 3.08 2.22 -14.41
CA GLU A 271 3.50 2.89 -15.64
C GLU A 271 3.10 4.37 -15.69
N GLU A 272 1.98 4.73 -15.07
CA GLU A 272 1.47 6.11 -15.00
C GLU A 272 1.71 6.78 -13.64
N TYR A 273 2.38 6.08 -12.71
CA TYR A 273 2.59 6.58 -11.35
C TYR A 273 3.91 7.36 -11.22
N LEU A 274 3.86 8.37 -10.34
CA LEU A 274 5.02 9.08 -9.84
C LEU A 274 5.10 8.84 -8.33
N THR A 275 6.24 8.31 -7.88
CA THR A 275 6.57 8.14 -6.47
C THR A 275 7.76 9.01 -6.10
N LEU A 276 7.74 9.57 -4.90
CA LEU A 276 8.74 10.53 -4.42
C LEU A 276 9.45 10.01 -3.19
N PHE A 277 10.79 10.03 -3.25
CA PHE A 277 11.69 9.51 -2.24
C PHE A 277 12.62 10.64 -1.75
N PRO A 278 12.24 11.38 -0.70
CA PRO A 278 13.09 12.37 -0.08
C PRO A 278 14.28 11.77 0.65
N GLN A 279 15.48 12.29 0.37
CA GLN A 279 16.69 11.91 1.10
C GLN A 279 16.91 10.39 1.05
N SER A 280 16.88 9.79 -0.14
CA SER A 280 17.12 8.35 -0.32
C SER A 280 18.61 8.01 -0.35
N SER A 281 18.95 6.82 0.14
CA SER A 281 20.24 6.14 -0.09
C SER A 281 20.17 5.24 -1.31
N GLY A 282 21.32 4.98 -1.94
CA GLY A 282 21.49 3.87 -2.85
C GLY A 282 21.70 2.56 -2.09
N LEU A 283 21.11 1.47 -2.55
CA LEU A 283 21.24 0.15 -1.96
C LEU A 283 21.94 -0.81 -2.93
N VAL A 284 22.77 -1.68 -2.38
CA VAL A 284 23.34 -2.85 -3.07
C VAL A 284 23.05 -4.06 -2.21
N ILE A 285 22.56 -5.13 -2.83
CA ILE A 285 22.34 -6.41 -2.17
C ILE A 285 23.16 -7.46 -2.91
N GLU A 286 24.07 -8.11 -2.18
CA GLU A 286 24.84 -9.26 -2.64
C GLU A 286 24.46 -10.45 -1.75
N PRO A 287 23.44 -11.24 -2.13
CA PRO A 287 22.85 -12.26 -1.25
C PRO A 287 23.88 -13.19 -0.62
N THR A 288 23.78 -13.40 0.69
CA THR A 288 24.71 -14.28 1.43
C THR A 288 24.17 -15.68 1.69
N GLU A 289 22.86 -15.89 1.53
CA GLU A 289 22.12 -17.16 1.74
C GLU A 289 21.23 -17.44 0.51
N ASN A 290 20.22 -18.30 0.64
CA ASN A 290 19.21 -18.63 -0.38
C ASN A 290 18.21 -17.48 -0.62
N TRP A 291 18.66 -16.23 -0.64
CA TRP A 291 17.83 -15.08 -0.94
C TRP A 291 17.89 -14.76 -2.43
N ILE A 292 16.72 -14.66 -3.05
CA ILE A 292 16.56 -14.10 -4.39
C ILE A 292 16.31 -12.61 -4.23
N GLU A 293 17.20 -11.78 -4.77
CA GLU A 293 17.09 -10.34 -4.78
C GLU A 293 16.43 -9.80 -6.04
N ILE A 294 15.43 -8.95 -5.86
CA ILE A 294 14.69 -8.32 -6.95
C ILE A 294 14.72 -6.79 -6.74
N PRO A 295 15.47 -6.03 -7.55
CA PRO A 295 15.37 -4.58 -7.55
C PRO A 295 13.94 -4.16 -7.87
N LEU A 296 13.34 -3.33 -7.02
CA LEU A 296 11.98 -2.81 -7.20
C LEU A 296 11.99 -1.42 -7.83
N LEU A 297 12.88 -0.57 -7.30
CA LEU A 297 12.90 0.86 -7.58
C LEU A 297 14.31 1.30 -7.88
N THR A 298 14.47 2.06 -8.96
CA THR A 298 15.76 2.55 -9.42
C THR A 298 15.66 4.02 -9.83
N SER A 299 16.70 4.79 -9.53
CA SER A 299 16.79 6.21 -9.86
C SER A 299 16.95 6.42 -11.37
N HIS A 300 16.81 7.67 -11.82
CA HIS A 300 17.15 8.00 -13.20
C HIS A 300 18.66 7.75 -13.47
N PRO A 301 19.07 7.35 -14.70
CA PRO A 301 20.49 7.14 -15.04
C PRO A 301 21.40 8.38 -14.92
N GLN A 302 20.83 9.56 -14.76
CA GLN A 302 21.58 10.81 -14.55
C GLN A 302 21.65 11.22 -13.07
N ALA A 303 21.03 10.45 -12.17
CA ALA A 303 21.19 10.65 -10.74
C ALA A 303 22.59 10.22 -10.30
N TRP A 304 22.99 10.68 -9.12
CA TRP A 304 24.21 10.24 -8.45
C TRP A 304 23.99 10.21 -6.94
N SER A 305 24.84 9.49 -6.21
CA SER A 305 24.92 9.59 -4.76
C SER A 305 25.91 10.69 -4.42
N GLU A 306 25.41 11.80 -3.89
CA GLU A 306 26.20 12.94 -3.42
C GLU A 306 26.80 12.62 -2.06
N THR A 307 28.12 12.54 -2.01
CA THR A 307 28.88 12.17 -0.80
C THR A 307 29.46 13.37 -0.06
N GLY A 308 29.40 14.56 -0.68
CA GLY A 308 29.89 15.81 -0.14
C GLY A 308 28.84 16.62 0.63
N SER A 309 28.98 17.95 0.57
CA SER A 309 28.11 18.87 1.30
C SER A 309 26.82 19.13 0.53
N MET A 310 25.68 18.89 1.18
CA MET A 310 24.36 19.23 0.65
C MET A 310 23.99 20.72 0.79
N GLU A 311 24.89 21.55 1.32
CA GLU A 311 24.69 23.00 1.41
C GLU A 311 25.12 23.72 0.12
N GLY A 312 24.22 24.52 -0.46
CA GLY A 312 24.52 25.38 -1.60
C GLY A 312 24.16 24.76 -2.95
N THR A 313 25.00 24.98 -3.96
CA THR A 313 24.80 24.39 -5.30
C THR A 313 25.35 22.98 -5.29
N ILE A 314 24.47 21.99 -5.49
CA ILE A 314 24.83 20.58 -5.57
C ILE A 314 25.20 20.25 -7.02
N GLU A 315 26.44 19.80 -7.23
CA GLU A 315 27.00 19.46 -8.55
C GLU A 315 27.78 18.14 -8.45
N TYR A 316 27.59 17.26 -9.42
CA TYR A 316 28.25 15.96 -9.47
C TYR A 316 29.78 16.06 -9.46
N ASP A 317 30.42 15.38 -8.51
CA ASP A 317 31.87 15.23 -8.39
C ASP A 317 32.32 13.83 -8.86
N LYS A 318 33.11 13.78 -9.93
CA LYS A 318 33.62 12.54 -10.52
C LYS A 318 34.58 11.75 -9.64
N GLU A 319 35.21 12.40 -8.65
CA GLU A 319 36.21 11.73 -7.80
C GLU A 319 35.58 11.04 -6.59
N THR A 320 34.42 11.52 -6.13
CA THR A 320 33.84 11.12 -4.84
C THR A 320 32.42 10.54 -4.97
N ASP A 321 31.63 11.00 -5.94
CA ASP A 321 30.25 10.58 -6.09
C ASP A 321 30.08 9.26 -6.85
N ILE A 322 28.96 8.59 -6.56
CA ILE A 322 28.60 7.32 -7.19
C ILE A 322 27.58 7.60 -8.29
N THR A 323 27.91 7.28 -9.54
CA THR A 323 27.00 7.48 -10.68
C THR A 323 25.83 6.51 -10.64
N GLY A 324 24.64 7.00 -10.96
CA GLY A 324 23.47 6.16 -11.17
C GLY A 324 23.48 5.39 -12.49
N PRO A 325 22.42 4.60 -12.75
CA PRO A 325 21.24 4.44 -11.89
C PRO A 325 21.55 3.74 -10.55
N LEU A 326 20.87 4.15 -9.47
CA LEU A 326 21.04 3.62 -8.12
C LEU A 326 19.74 2.94 -7.68
N ASN A 327 19.83 1.79 -7.03
CA ASN A 327 18.64 1.10 -6.51
C ASN A 327 18.18 1.76 -5.22
N LEU A 328 16.89 2.10 -5.14
CA LEU A 328 16.26 2.67 -3.95
C LEU A 328 15.60 1.59 -3.10
N ALA A 329 15.12 0.50 -3.70
CA ALA A 329 14.44 -0.55 -2.98
C ALA A 329 14.63 -1.93 -3.61
N PHE A 330 14.60 -2.95 -2.76
CA PHE A 330 14.64 -4.35 -3.13
C PHE A 330 13.50 -5.12 -2.46
N ALA A 331 12.96 -6.10 -3.17
CA ALA A 331 12.26 -7.24 -2.59
C ALA A 331 13.24 -8.41 -2.51
N LEU A 332 13.18 -9.16 -1.42
CA LEU A 332 13.89 -10.42 -1.23
C LEU A 332 12.88 -11.52 -0.97
N ILE A 333 13.07 -12.66 -1.61
CA ILE A 333 12.30 -13.88 -1.36
C ILE A 333 13.30 -14.94 -0.91
N HIS A 334 13.00 -15.63 0.18
CA HIS A 334 13.81 -16.78 0.57
C HIS A 334 13.43 -17.97 -0.31
N GLU A 335 14.39 -18.52 -1.04
CA GLU A 335 14.22 -19.77 -1.77
C GLU A 335 14.20 -20.89 -0.72
N ASP A 336 13.00 -21.43 -0.47
CA ASP A 336 12.86 -22.63 0.34
C ASP A 336 13.80 -23.68 -0.25
N SER A 337 14.77 -24.15 0.56
CA SER A 337 15.40 -25.41 0.24
C SER A 337 14.28 -26.43 0.18
N GLU A 338 14.00 -26.98 -1.00
CA GLU A 338 13.34 -28.29 -1.07
C GLU A 338 14.00 -29.16 0.01
N PRO A 339 13.23 -29.87 0.86
CA PRO A 339 13.84 -30.79 1.79
C PRO A 339 14.73 -31.69 0.94
N ASP A 340 16.02 -31.72 1.29
CA ASP A 340 17.04 -32.53 0.62
C ASP A 340 16.40 -33.92 0.46
N GLU A 341 16.00 -34.28 -0.77
CA GLU A 341 15.74 -35.68 -1.16
C GLU A 341 17.12 -36.37 -1.15
N GLY A 342 17.73 -36.39 0.03
CA GLY A 342 18.91 -37.17 0.30
C GLY A 342 18.46 -38.60 0.19
N ASP A 343 18.97 -39.30 -0.81
CA ASP A 343 18.96 -40.75 -0.88
C ASP A 343 19.55 -41.28 0.44
N TYR A 344 18.69 -41.57 1.41
CA TYR A 344 19.10 -42.26 2.62
C TYR A 344 19.37 -43.72 2.23
N GLU A 345 20.61 -43.98 1.83
CA GLU A 345 21.13 -45.34 1.73
C GLU A 345 21.53 -45.84 3.13
N ASP A 346 21.06 -47.02 3.51
CA ASP A 346 21.58 -47.69 4.71
C ASP A 346 23.08 -48.05 4.55
N GLU A 347 23.75 -48.50 5.62
CA GLU A 347 25.17 -48.93 5.58
C GLU A 347 25.46 -50.08 4.58
N ASN A 348 24.42 -50.60 3.91
CA ASN A 348 24.47 -51.65 2.91
C ASN A 348 23.99 -51.21 1.50
N GLY A 349 23.68 -49.92 1.28
CA GLY A 349 23.32 -49.37 -0.03
C GLY A 349 21.86 -49.60 -0.48
N ASN A 350 20.90 -49.72 0.44
CA ASN A 350 19.47 -49.81 0.09
C ASN A 350 18.73 -48.50 0.39
N GLU A 351 17.90 -48.04 -0.55
CA GLU A 351 16.95 -46.93 -0.37
C GLU A 351 15.96 -47.21 0.78
N ILE A 352 15.89 -46.31 1.75
CA ILE A 352 14.95 -46.38 2.87
C ILE A 352 13.74 -45.49 2.55
N GLN A 353 12.52 -46.05 2.50
CA GLN A 353 11.28 -45.26 2.48
C GLN A 353 10.92 -44.84 3.91
N GLU A 354 10.58 -43.56 4.09
CA GLU A 354 10.26 -42.93 5.37
C GLU A 354 9.25 -43.71 6.21
N GLU A 355 9.73 -44.26 7.33
CA GLU A 355 8.89 -44.61 8.47
C GLU A 355 9.22 -43.61 9.58
N VAL A 356 8.32 -42.63 9.73
CA VAL A 356 8.13 -41.67 10.84
C VAL A 356 9.26 -41.63 11.88
N ILE A 357 10.13 -40.62 11.79
CA ILE A 357 10.99 -40.19 12.89
C ILE A 357 10.52 -38.79 13.33
N GLU A 358 9.58 -38.76 14.27
CA GLU A 358 9.41 -37.63 15.17
C GLU A 358 10.68 -37.53 16.04
N GLU A 359 11.58 -36.59 15.72
CA GLU A 359 12.31 -35.76 16.69
C GLU A 359 13.36 -34.87 15.97
N SER A 360 13.26 -33.57 16.21
CA SER A 360 14.24 -32.50 15.94
C SER A 360 14.44 -32.02 14.48
N HIS A 361 13.41 -31.39 13.91
CA HIS A 361 13.57 -30.32 12.91
C HIS A 361 12.83 -29.07 13.42
N PRO A 362 13.35 -27.85 13.18
CA PRO A 362 12.63 -26.63 13.52
C PRO A 362 11.30 -26.62 12.77
N GLU A 363 10.25 -26.29 13.49
CA GLU A 363 8.85 -26.28 13.08
C GLU A 363 8.70 -25.34 11.87
N ILE A 364 8.64 -25.91 10.66
CA ILE A 364 8.14 -25.20 9.48
C ILE A 364 6.66 -24.93 9.78
N THR A 365 6.28 -23.67 9.88
CA THR A 365 4.89 -23.28 10.12
C THR A 365 4.08 -23.54 8.86
N GLU A 366 3.67 -24.79 8.66
CA GLU A 366 2.59 -25.13 7.74
C GLU A 366 1.31 -24.45 8.26
N ASP A 367 0.70 -23.59 7.45
CA ASP A 367 -0.68 -23.18 7.67
C ASP A 367 -1.60 -24.42 7.61
N GLU A 368 -2.80 -24.37 8.20
CA GLU A 368 -3.80 -25.46 8.22
C GLU A 368 -4.20 -25.96 6.81
N THR A 369 -3.72 -25.29 5.76
CA THR A 369 -3.91 -25.56 4.33
C THR A 369 -2.73 -26.30 3.66
N GLY A 370 -1.57 -26.42 4.30
CA GLY A 370 -0.38 -27.09 3.76
C GLY A 370 0.40 -26.30 2.70
N GLU A 371 0.21 -24.97 2.60
CA GLU A 371 1.05 -24.09 1.78
C GLU A 371 2.31 -23.69 2.54
N ILE A 372 3.47 -23.81 1.90
CA ILE A 372 4.75 -23.33 2.42
C ILE A 372 4.72 -21.81 2.37
N GLN A 373 4.87 -21.17 3.53
CA GLN A 373 4.88 -19.72 3.67
C GLN A 373 6.20 -19.15 3.11
N GLU A 374 6.15 -18.57 1.90
CA GLU A 374 7.29 -17.90 1.28
C GLU A 374 7.73 -16.69 2.12
N GLN A 375 8.92 -16.74 2.72
CA GLN A 375 9.44 -15.62 3.48
C GLN A 375 9.79 -14.43 2.56
N ARG A 376 9.24 -13.24 2.88
CA ARG A 376 9.34 -12.03 2.07
C ARG A 376 9.91 -10.84 2.83
N VAL A 377 10.87 -10.14 2.23
CA VAL A 377 11.48 -8.93 2.81
C VAL A 377 11.46 -7.79 1.79
N VAL A 378 11.16 -6.58 2.24
CA VAL A 378 11.32 -5.35 1.45
C VAL A 378 12.24 -4.40 2.19
N ILE A 379 13.27 -3.92 1.51
CA ILE A 379 14.22 -2.94 2.04
C ILE A 379 14.14 -1.69 1.17
N VAL A 380 13.91 -0.53 1.79
CA VAL A 380 13.81 0.76 1.10
C VAL A 380 14.83 1.73 1.69
N GLY A 381 15.64 2.33 0.84
CA GLY A 381 16.68 3.30 1.18
C GLY A 381 16.15 4.68 1.58
N ASP A 382 14.86 4.79 1.84
CA ASP A 382 14.15 6.01 2.21
C ASP A 382 13.17 5.72 3.35
N GLY A 383 13.32 6.46 4.45
CA GLY A 383 12.47 6.33 5.62
C GLY A 383 11.22 7.21 5.61
N ASP A 384 11.17 8.24 4.77
CA ASP A 384 10.18 9.32 4.77
C ASP A 384 9.13 9.18 3.67
N PHE A 385 9.30 8.33 2.66
CA PHE A 385 8.35 8.23 1.54
C PHE A 385 6.91 7.87 1.97
N LEU A 386 6.74 7.18 3.11
CA LEU A 386 5.44 6.86 3.73
C LEU A 386 5.03 7.80 4.88
N SER A 387 5.85 8.81 5.16
CA SER A 387 5.56 9.79 6.21
C SER A 387 4.35 10.65 5.85
N ASN A 388 3.72 11.25 6.86
CA ASN A 388 2.59 12.17 6.70
C ASN A 388 2.86 13.29 5.67
N ALA A 389 4.11 13.73 5.50
CA ALA A 389 4.51 14.74 4.51
C ALA A 389 4.53 14.25 3.05
N PHE A 390 4.84 12.96 2.83
CA PHE A 390 5.02 12.40 1.49
C PHE A 390 3.91 11.43 1.07
N LEU A 391 3.10 10.97 2.02
CA LEU A 391 1.97 10.09 1.75
C LEU A 391 0.89 10.77 0.89
N GLN A 392 0.82 12.11 0.88
CA GLN A 392 -0.11 12.87 0.03
C GLN A 392 0.17 12.71 -1.48
N TYR A 393 1.37 12.23 -1.87
CA TYR A 393 1.67 11.88 -3.25
C TYR A 393 1.10 10.50 -3.55
N GLY A 394 0.00 10.45 -4.32
CA GLY A 394 -0.83 9.25 -4.48
C GLY A 394 -0.07 7.95 -4.81
N GLY A 395 1.01 8.01 -5.60
CA GLY A 395 1.82 6.84 -5.90
C GLY A 395 2.52 6.22 -4.68
N ASN A 396 2.91 7.02 -3.68
CA ASN A 396 3.54 6.51 -2.47
C ASN A 396 2.56 5.69 -1.62
N VAL A 397 1.28 6.09 -1.60
CA VAL A 397 0.23 5.33 -0.90
C VAL A 397 0.06 3.96 -1.55
N ASP A 398 -0.17 3.93 -2.86
CA ASP A 398 -0.38 2.66 -3.55
C ASP A 398 0.83 1.75 -3.41
N LEU A 399 2.04 2.31 -3.50
CA LEU A 399 3.27 1.55 -3.30
C LEU A 399 3.36 0.95 -1.90
N GLY A 400 3.16 1.76 -0.85
CA GLY A 400 3.24 1.30 0.54
C GLY A 400 2.19 0.23 0.88
N ILE A 401 0.99 0.34 0.32
CA ILE A 401 -0.06 -0.67 0.51
C ILE A 401 0.30 -1.96 -0.20
N LYS A 402 0.76 -1.88 -1.46
CA LYS A 402 1.15 -3.07 -2.22
C LYS A 402 2.32 -3.79 -1.58
N MET A 403 3.32 -3.05 -1.08
CA MET A 403 4.39 -3.62 -0.25
C MET A 403 3.82 -4.38 0.94
N MET A 404 2.87 -3.80 1.69
CA MET A 404 2.29 -4.47 2.85
C MET A 404 1.45 -5.69 2.50
N ASN A 405 0.62 -5.63 1.45
CA ASN A 405 -0.14 -6.79 0.99
C ASN A 405 0.79 -7.93 0.54
N TRP A 406 1.86 -7.61 -0.19
CA TRP A 406 2.83 -8.62 -0.63
C TRP A 406 3.60 -9.24 0.52
N LEU A 407 4.06 -8.44 1.49
CA LEU A 407 4.75 -8.91 2.69
C LEU A 407 3.86 -9.74 3.61
N ALA A 408 2.55 -9.43 3.66
CA ALA A 408 1.58 -10.18 4.46
C ALA A 408 0.94 -11.35 3.69
N GLU A 409 1.53 -11.74 2.54
CA GLU A 409 1.06 -12.81 1.64
C GLU A 409 -0.43 -12.73 1.34
N ASP A 410 -0.90 -11.51 1.08
CA ASP A 410 -2.26 -11.26 0.65
C ASP A 410 -2.28 -10.85 -0.81
N ASP A 411 -1.81 -11.80 -1.63
CA ASP A 411 -1.53 -11.63 -3.06
C ASP A 411 -2.79 -11.24 -3.85
N ILE A 412 -3.96 -11.63 -3.34
CA ILE A 412 -5.28 -11.27 -3.87
C ILE A 412 -5.50 -9.74 -3.88
N PHE A 413 -5.00 -9.00 -2.88
CA PHE A 413 -5.20 -7.54 -2.79
C PHE A 413 -4.02 -6.71 -3.31
N ILE A 414 -2.91 -7.31 -3.76
CA ILE A 414 -1.77 -6.55 -4.32
C ILE A 414 -2.23 -5.70 -5.52
N ASN A 415 -3.18 -6.18 -6.32
CA ASN A 415 -3.61 -5.49 -7.53
C ASN A 415 -4.81 -4.54 -7.34
N VAL A 416 -5.22 -4.30 -6.10
CA VAL A 416 -6.37 -3.45 -5.74
C VAL A 416 -5.85 -2.09 -5.24
N PRO A 417 -5.80 -1.04 -6.09
CA PRO A 417 -5.27 0.27 -5.68
C PRO A 417 -6.11 0.89 -4.57
N ILE A 418 -5.54 1.68 -3.66
CA ILE A 418 -6.34 2.34 -2.63
C ILE A 418 -6.83 3.68 -3.13
N LYS A 419 -8.12 3.93 -2.96
CA LYS A 419 -8.69 5.26 -3.20
C LYS A 419 -8.18 6.22 -2.12
N THR A 420 -7.17 7.00 -2.45
CA THR A 420 -6.77 8.17 -1.67
C THR A 420 -7.67 9.33 -2.05
N VAL A 421 -8.22 10.01 -1.04
CA VAL A 421 -8.75 11.35 -1.27
C VAL A 421 -7.52 12.24 -1.34
N VAL A 422 -7.00 12.45 -2.55
CA VAL A 422 -6.09 13.58 -2.77
C VAL A 422 -6.96 14.81 -2.51
N ASP A 423 -6.83 15.40 -1.33
CA ASP A 423 -7.25 16.79 -1.16
C ASP A 423 -6.41 17.58 -2.15
N LEU A 424 -6.97 17.82 -3.33
CA LEU A 424 -6.47 18.79 -4.28
C LEU A 424 -6.65 20.16 -3.64
N ASN A 425 -5.80 20.45 -2.65
CA ASN A 425 -5.52 21.80 -2.23
C ASN A 425 -4.86 22.46 -3.42
N LEU A 426 -5.69 23.05 -4.26
CA LEU A 426 -5.28 23.81 -5.42
C LEU A 426 -4.65 25.10 -4.89
N ASP A 427 -3.37 25.04 -4.51
CA ASP A 427 -2.63 26.19 -4.02
C ASP A 427 -2.22 27.08 -5.20
N LEU A 428 -3.23 27.76 -5.75
CA LEU A 428 -3.03 28.72 -6.81
C LEU A 428 -2.37 29.96 -6.22
N SER A 429 -1.23 30.37 -6.80
CA SER A 429 -0.70 31.70 -6.51
C SER A 429 -1.81 32.74 -6.72
N PRO A 430 -1.88 33.81 -5.90
CA PRO A 430 -2.93 34.82 -6.04
C PRO A 430 -3.05 35.39 -7.46
N ARG A 431 -1.94 35.43 -8.20
CA ARG A 431 -1.91 35.89 -9.59
C ARG A 431 -2.57 34.91 -10.56
N THR A 432 -2.35 33.61 -10.34
CA THR A 432 -2.95 32.54 -11.15
C THR A 432 -4.46 32.47 -10.92
N ALA A 433 -4.90 32.60 -9.67
CA ALA A 433 -6.32 32.66 -9.32
C ALA A 433 -7.03 33.86 -9.95
N ILE A 434 -6.42 35.06 -9.89
CA ILE A 434 -6.96 36.26 -10.54
C ILE A 434 -7.02 36.10 -12.05
N PHE A 435 -5.97 35.54 -12.67
CA PHE A 435 -5.93 35.31 -14.12
C PHE A 435 -7.05 34.34 -14.56
N LEU A 436 -7.18 33.19 -13.89
CA LEU A 436 -8.26 32.24 -14.15
C LEU A 436 -9.63 32.89 -13.95
N GLY A 437 -9.81 33.67 -12.87
CA GLY A 437 -11.04 34.40 -12.60
C GLY A 437 -11.41 35.34 -13.74
N VAL A 438 -10.47 36.17 -14.21
CA VAL A 438 -10.69 37.10 -15.33
C VAL A 438 -10.97 36.37 -16.63
N PHE A 439 -10.23 35.30 -16.90
CA PHE A 439 -10.39 34.51 -18.12
C PHE A 439 -11.78 33.87 -18.21
N PHE A 440 -12.24 33.22 -17.14
CA PHE A 440 -13.53 32.53 -17.10
C PHE A 440 -14.72 33.49 -16.95
N LEU A 441 -14.60 34.59 -16.20
CA LEU A 441 -15.71 35.54 -16.01
C LEU A 441 -15.90 36.51 -17.18
N LEU A 442 -14.84 36.87 -17.89
CA LEU A 442 -14.91 37.90 -18.93
C LEU A 442 -14.58 37.32 -20.31
N PHE A 443 -13.43 36.67 -20.44
CA PHE A 443 -12.92 36.30 -21.77
C PHE A 443 -13.73 35.19 -22.43
N LEU A 444 -14.05 34.14 -21.67
CA LEU A 444 -14.86 33.01 -22.11
C LEU A 444 -16.30 33.40 -22.52
N PRO A 445 -17.07 34.16 -21.71
CA PRO A 445 -18.41 34.59 -22.12
C PRO A 445 -18.37 35.58 -23.29
N ILE A 446 -17.40 36.50 -23.38
CA ILE A 446 -17.27 37.42 -24.51
C ILE A 446 -16.98 36.66 -25.81
N THR A 447 -16.12 35.65 -25.77
CA THR A 447 -15.83 34.82 -26.94
C THR A 447 -17.04 34.00 -27.36
N LEU A 448 -17.77 33.38 -26.42
CA LEU A 448 -19.01 32.65 -26.71
C LEU A 448 -20.11 33.57 -27.30
N ILE A 449 -20.28 34.78 -26.77
CA ILE A 449 -21.22 35.77 -27.31
C ILE A 449 -20.80 36.19 -28.72
N SER A 450 -19.50 36.43 -28.93
CA SER A 450 -18.97 36.85 -30.24
C SER A 450 -19.14 35.77 -31.31
N ILE A 451 -18.92 34.51 -30.94
CA ILE A 451 -19.20 33.35 -31.81
C ILE A 451 -20.70 33.23 -32.06
N GLY A 452 -21.55 33.40 -31.04
CA GLY A 452 -23.00 33.37 -31.17
C GLY A 452 -23.61 34.52 -32.00
N ILE A 453 -22.91 35.64 -32.14
CA ILE A 453 -23.31 36.75 -33.03
C ILE A 453 -22.81 36.55 -34.46
N SER A 454 -21.73 35.79 -34.64
CA SER A 454 -21.13 35.51 -35.95
C SER A 454 -21.78 34.34 -36.69
N ILE A 455 -22.64 33.57 -36.03
CA ILE A 455 -23.47 32.49 -36.58
C ILE A 455 -24.89 33.03 -36.74
#